data_AF-A0A3Q1GM41-F1
#
_entry.id   AF-A0A3Q1GM41-F1
#
_cell.length_a   1.000
_cell.length_b   1.000
_cell.length_c   1.000
_cell.angle_alpha   90.00
_cell.angle_beta   90.00
_cell.angle_gamma   90.00
#
_symmetry.space_group_name_H-M   'P 1'
#
loop_
_entity.id
_entity.type
_entity.pdbx_description
1 polymer ?
#
loop_
_entity_poly.entity_id
_entity_poly.type
_entity_poly.pdbx_seq_one_letter_code
_entity_poly.pdbx_strand_id
1 'polypeptide(L)'
;MTSASLFTRSAAAGALKPRRRTVFVSHLRLISQKRLISLSGLRLINCDMSENGSGPREDCTDARRDDGQQSEGSLSASVPMDVDAKAHSHSFRYSLAFPSIGQCIIINNKNFDRRTGMNQRNGTDVDAANAMKVFSKLGYKAKVYNDQTVEQMKQVLMAASKEDHSCSASFVCVLLSHGDEGVFFGTDGSIELKYLTSLFRGDRCRSLVGKPKLFFIQACRGTDLDAGIETDSGEDTTKIPVEADFLYAFSTAPGYYSWRNTMTGSWFMQSLCDMISKYGKELELQHIMTRVNHKVAVEFESVSNSPGFDAKKQIPCIVSMLTKEMYFTP
;
A
#
# COMPACT_ATOMS: atom_id res chain seq x y z
N MET A 1 -49.34 27.55 46.95
CA MET A 1 -49.03 28.93 46.49
C MET A 1 -47.55 28.93 46.12
N THR A 2 -47.12 29.11 44.85
CA THR A 2 -47.05 30.38 44.06
C THR A 2 -46.21 31.47 44.74
N SER A 3 -45.30 32.25 44.10
CA SER A 3 -44.77 32.34 42.71
C SER A 3 -43.30 32.80 42.80
N ALA A 4 -42.31 32.57 41.91
CA ALA A 4 -42.19 32.17 40.50
C ALA A 4 -42.16 33.32 39.45
N SER A 5 -40.94 33.84 39.17
CA SER A 5 -40.45 34.61 37.99
C SER A 5 -38.89 34.47 37.95
N LEU A 6 -38.10 34.48 36.86
CA LEU A 6 -38.12 35.06 35.49
C LEU A 6 -37.77 36.56 35.45
N PHE A 7 -36.84 37.07 34.63
CA PHE A 7 -35.98 36.49 33.57
C PHE A 7 -34.47 36.46 34.03
N THR A 8 -33.36 36.52 33.27
CA THR A 8 -32.99 36.93 31.88
C THR A 8 -31.72 36.18 31.40
N ARG A 9 -31.36 36.29 30.11
CA ARG A 9 -30.21 35.59 29.46
C ARG A 9 -28.86 36.31 29.62
N SER A 10 -27.77 35.51 29.62
CA SER A 10 -26.67 35.67 28.65
C SER A 10 -25.98 34.32 28.40
N ALA A 11 -25.49 34.08 27.19
CA ALA A 11 -24.83 32.83 26.80
C ALA A 11 -23.46 33.11 26.18
N ALA A 12 -22.39 32.58 26.79
CA ALA A 12 -21.02 32.71 26.28
C ALA A 12 -20.52 31.34 25.81
N ALA A 13 -20.44 31.15 24.48
CA ALA A 13 -19.94 29.92 23.88
C ALA A 13 -18.40 29.85 23.99
N GLY A 14 -17.91 29.24 25.07
CA GLY A 14 -16.48 29.00 25.28
C GLY A 14 -15.93 27.96 24.30
N ALA A 15 -15.38 28.40 23.17
CA ALA A 15 -14.77 27.52 22.17
C ALA A 15 -13.56 26.77 22.75
N LEU A 16 -13.69 25.46 22.97
CA LEU A 16 -12.56 24.63 23.43
C LEU A 16 -11.51 24.51 22.33
N LYS A 17 -10.39 25.24 22.47
CA LYS A 17 -9.19 24.99 21.68
C LYS A 17 -8.71 23.55 21.89
N PRO A 18 -8.34 22.80 20.84
CA PRO A 18 -7.86 21.43 20.98
C PRO A 18 -6.57 21.38 21.81
N ARG A 19 -6.45 20.37 22.69
CA ARG A 19 -5.25 20.19 23.53
C ARG A 19 -4.05 19.79 22.67
N ARG A 20 -3.00 20.60 22.71
CA ARG A 20 -1.69 20.37 22.05
C ARG A 20 -1.16 18.95 22.33
N ARG A 21 -0.64 18.26 21.31
CA ARG A 21 0.05 16.97 21.42
C ARG A 21 1.21 16.89 20.43
N THR A 22 2.41 16.58 20.92
CA THR A 22 3.62 16.41 20.10
C THR A 22 3.53 15.17 19.21
N VAL A 23 4.09 15.24 18.00
CA VAL A 23 4.25 14.09 17.09
C VAL A 23 5.75 13.74 17.00
N PHE A 24 6.09 12.44 16.98
CA PHE A 24 7.49 11.99 16.95
C PHE A 24 7.85 11.37 15.60
N VAL A 25 9.04 11.72 15.10
CA VAL A 25 9.62 11.22 13.84
C VAL A 25 10.46 9.97 14.11
N SER A 26 10.29 8.95 13.27
CA SER A 26 11.24 7.82 13.18
C SER A 26 12.57 8.29 12.61
N HIS A 27 13.51 8.67 13.48
CA HIS A 27 14.89 8.94 13.09
C HIS A 27 15.56 7.69 12.51
N LEU A 28 15.81 7.69 11.20
CA LEU A 28 16.99 7.06 10.62
C LEU A 28 18.20 7.95 10.92
N ARG A 29 19.36 7.35 11.23
CA ARG A 29 20.65 8.07 11.26
C ARG A 29 21.30 7.92 9.88
N LEU A 30 21.59 9.03 9.22
CA LEU A 30 22.41 9.02 8.00
C LEU A 30 23.78 8.40 8.29
N ILE A 31 24.11 7.31 7.60
CA ILE A 31 25.49 6.80 7.50
C ILE A 31 26.03 7.22 6.14
N SER A 32 26.70 8.36 6.09
CA SER A 32 27.34 8.86 4.88
C SER A 32 28.61 8.08 4.58
N GLN A 33 28.59 7.24 3.54
CA GLN A 33 29.80 6.67 2.93
C GLN A 33 30.05 7.27 1.54
N LYS A 34 30.54 8.51 1.50
CA LYS A 34 31.15 9.06 0.29
C LYS A 34 32.51 8.41 0.06
N ARG A 35 32.62 7.50 -0.93
CA ARG A 35 33.89 7.23 -1.62
C ARG A 35 33.91 7.99 -2.94
N LEU A 36 34.70 9.07 -2.98
CA LEU A 36 35.07 9.72 -4.23
C LEU A 36 36.01 8.79 -5.00
N ILE A 37 35.76 8.59 -6.29
CA ILE A 37 36.76 8.08 -7.23
C ILE A 37 36.95 9.16 -8.28
N SER A 38 38.17 9.71 -8.33
CA SER A 38 38.56 10.71 -9.33
C SER A 38 38.99 10.00 -10.61
N LEU A 39 38.41 10.40 -11.74
CA LEU A 39 39.01 10.22 -13.05
C LEU A 39 39.01 11.56 -13.77
N SER A 40 40.16 11.90 -14.34
CA SER A 40 40.42 13.19 -14.99
C SER A 40 41.19 12.96 -16.29
N GLY A 41 40.84 13.75 -17.31
CA GLY A 41 41.32 13.58 -18.68
C GLY A 41 40.40 12.72 -19.56
N LEU A 42 40.38 12.90 -20.88
CA LEU A 42 41.24 13.79 -21.67
C LEU A 42 40.59 14.20 -23.02
N ARG A 43 40.93 15.41 -23.49
CA ARG A 43 40.82 15.96 -24.87
C ARG A 43 39.43 16.16 -25.49
N LEU A 44 39.14 17.43 -25.78
CA LEU A 44 38.33 17.85 -26.92
C LEU A 44 39.05 17.51 -28.24
N ILE A 45 38.26 17.24 -29.30
CA ILE A 45 38.60 17.52 -30.69
C ILE A 45 37.33 18.09 -31.34
N ASN A 46 37.41 19.26 -31.97
CA ASN A 46 36.35 19.81 -32.82
C ASN A 46 36.66 19.47 -34.30
N CYS A 47 35.61 19.23 -35.09
CA CYS A 47 35.59 19.41 -36.55
C CYS A 47 34.17 19.82 -36.97
N ASP A 48 34.08 20.63 -38.03
CA ASP A 48 32.85 21.34 -38.40
C ASP A 48 31.99 20.66 -39.48
N MET A 49 30.70 21.02 -39.42
CA MET A 49 29.66 21.13 -40.48
C MET A 49 29.82 20.40 -41.84
N SER A 50 28.77 19.67 -42.24
CA SER A 50 27.87 20.14 -43.34
C SER A 50 26.61 19.26 -43.57
N GLU A 51 25.44 19.91 -43.54
CA GLU A 51 24.23 19.73 -44.39
C GLU A 51 23.38 18.43 -44.51
N ASN A 52 22.05 18.67 -44.46
CA ASN A 52 20.92 18.07 -45.22
C ASN A 52 20.43 16.61 -44.98
N GLY A 53 19.13 16.48 -44.68
CA GLY A 53 18.36 15.22 -44.66
C GLY A 53 17.09 15.30 -43.77
N SER A 54 15.90 14.96 -44.30
CA SER A 54 14.61 15.34 -43.67
C SER A 54 13.65 14.18 -43.30
N GLY A 55 13.78 13.64 -42.08
CA GLY A 55 12.77 12.87 -41.34
C GLY A 55 12.16 11.62 -42.01
N PRO A 56 11.08 11.03 -41.44
CA PRO A 56 10.71 10.98 -40.02
C PRO A 56 11.44 9.81 -39.30
N ARG A 57 11.08 9.48 -38.06
CA ARG A 57 11.62 8.32 -37.32
C ARG A 57 10.55 7.23 -37.15
N GLU A 58 10.93 5.99 -37.43
CA GLU A 58 10.18 4.78 -37.05
C GLU A 58 10.94 4.06 -35.94
N ASP A 59 10.23 3.44 -34.99
CA ASP A 59 10.82 2.69 -33.88
C ASP A 59 11.09 1.22 -34.25
N CYS A 60 12.32 0.76 -34.05
CA CYS A 60 12.73 -0.60 -34.38
C CYS A 60 12.26 -1.64 -33.36
N THR A 61 11.95 -2.86 -33.83
CA THR A 61 11.77 -4.05 -32.98
C THR A 61 12.61 -5.22 -33.49
N ASP A 62 13.37 -5.87 -32.59
CA ASP A 62 14.31 -6.93 -32.93
C ASP A 62 13.65 -8.31 -33.03
N ALA A 63 13.31 -8.73 -34.24
CA ALA A 63 13.08 -10.14 -34.58
C ALA A 63 13.53 -10.42 -36.02
N ARG A 64 14.48 -11.35 -36.20
CA ARG A 64 14.97 -11.73 -37.53
C ARG A 64 13.92 -12.56 -38.28
N ARG A 65 13.77 -12.28 -39.57
CA ARG A 65 13.13 -13.18 -40.53
C ARG A 65 14.15 -14.22 -41.03
N ASP A 66 13.64 -15.34 -41.49
CA ASP A 66 14.29 -16.22 -42.46
C ASP A 66 13.26 -16.53 -43.56
N ASP A 67 13.70 -16.75 -44.79
CA ASP A 67 12.85 -16.59 -45.99
C ASP A 67 12.61 -17.90 -46.77
N GLY A 68 11.46 -17.97 -47.45
CA GLY A 68 11.12 -19.00 -48.43
C GLY A 68 10.00 -19.97 -48.00
N GLN A 69 9.13 -20.46 -48.89
CA GLN A 69 8.96 -20.20 -50.34
C GLN A 69 7.48 -20.22 -50.72
N GLN A 70 7.14 -19.67 -51.89
CA GLN A 70 5.79 -19.65 -52.45
C GLN A 70 5.40 -20.97 -53.13
N SER A 71 4.13 -21.35 -53.04
CA SER A 71 3.42 -22.12 -54.07
C SER A 71 1.91 -21.86 -53.99
N GLU A 72 1.19 -22.15 -55.07
CA GLU A 72 -0.20 -21.69 -55.27
C GLU A 72 -1.27 -22.75 -54.97
N GLY A 73 -2.42 -22.30 -54.48
CA GLY A 73 -3.74 -22.81 -54.88
C GLY A 73 -4.24 -24.17 -54.36
N SER A 74 -5.24 -24.13 -53.47
CA SER A 74 -6.47 -24.93 -53.65
C SER A 74 -7.63 -24.39 -52.79
N LEU A 75 -8.86 -24.74 -53.15
CA LEU A 75 -10.08 -24.36 -52.45
C LEU A 75 -10.41 -25.38 -51.34
N SER A 76 -10.58 -24.91 -50.10
CA SER A 76 -11.31 -25.67 -49.06
C SER A 76 -12.10 -24.72 -48.16
N ALA A 77 -13.24 -25.18 -47.65
CA ALA A 77 -14.25 -24.31 -47.03
C ALA A 77 -13.89 -23.91 -45.60
N SER A 78 -13.96 -22.60 -45.31
CA SER A 78 -13.85 -22.08 -43.94
C SER A 78 -15.13 -22.38 -43.15
N VAL A 79 -15.06 -23.34 -42.24
CA VAL A 79 -16.07 -23.53 -41.20
C VAL A 79 -16.13 -22.25 -40.35
N PRO A 80 -17.32 -21.70 -40.01
CA PRO A 80 -17.41 -20.58 -39.09
C PRO A 80 -16.78 -20.98 -37.74
N MET A 81 -15.78 -20.22 -37.29
CA MET A 81 -15.36 -20.31 -35.88
C MET A 81 -16.47 -19.69 -35.05
N ASP A 82 -17.30 -20.56 -34.46
CA ASP A 82 -18.29 -20.16 -33.47
C ASP A 82 -17.54 -19.63 -32.25
N VAL A 83 -17.46 -18.31 -32.14
CA VAL A 83 -16.89 -17.61 -30.99
C VAL A 83 -17.91 -17.68 -29.86
N ASP A 84 -18.04 -18.88 -29.29
CA ASP A 84 -18.82 -19.24 -28.09
C ASP A 84 -18.21 -18.56 -26.86
N ALA A 85 -18.25 -17.23 -26.88
CA ALA A 85 -17.91 -16.32 -25.82
C ALA A 85 -19.02 -16.39 -24.76
N LYS A 86 -19.08 -17.56 -24.09
CA LYS A 86 -20.02 -17.85 -23.01
C LYS A 86 -20.07 -16.66 -22.09
N ALA A 87 -21.25 -16.05 -22.01
CA ALA A 87 -21.53 -14.87 -21.22
C ALA A 87 -21.43 -15.20 -19.73
N HIS A 88 -20.18 -15.33 -19.25
CA HIS A 88 -19.84 -15.26 -17.85
C HIS A 88 -20.36 -13.90 -17.39
N SER A 89 -21.38 -13.90 -16.53
CA SER A 89 -21.90 -12.67 -15.95
C SER A 89 -20.72 -11.86 -15.42
N HIS A 90 -20.47 -10.68 -16.02
CA HIS A 90 -19.35 -9.81 -15.70
C HIS A 90 -19.62 -9.14 -14.35
N SER A 91 -19.59 -9.94 -13.27
CA SER A 91 -19.59 -9.48 -11.90
C SER A 91 -18.29 -8.73 -11.66
N PHE A 92 -18.35 -7.41 -11.85
CA PHE A 92 -17.30 -6.46 -11.50
C PHE A 92 -17.05 -6.40 -9.98
N ARG A 93 -17.83 -7.12 -9.17
CA ARG A 93 -17.66 -7.29 -7.72
C ARG A 93 -17.08 -8.66 -7.36
N TYR A 94 -16.17 -8.73 -6.39
CA TYR A 94 -15.69 -10.01 -5.83
C TYR A 94 -16.80 -10.76 -5.09
N SER A 95 -16.82 -12.09 -5.19
CA SER A 95 -17.78 -12.92 -4.45
C SER A 95 -17.40 -13.01 -2.99
N LEU A 96 -18.36 -12.73 -2.11
CA LEU A 96 -18.26 -12.95 -0.66
C LEU A 96 -19.04 -14.19 -0.20
N ALA A 97 -19.54 -14.99 -1.14
CA ALA A 97 -20.31 -16.22 -0.88
C ALA A 97 -19.39 -17.40 -0.49
N PHE A 98 -18.65 -17.23 0.60
CA PHE A 98 -17.72 -18.21 1.16
C PHE A 98 -18.00 -18.43 2.66
N PRO A 99 -17.67 -19.61 3.24
CA PRO A 99 -17.86 -19.89 4.67
C PRO A 99 -17.11 -18.93 5.64
N SER A 100 -16.14 -18.16 5.15
CA SER A 100 -15.46 -17.11 5.92
C SER A 100 -15.01 -15.98 5.02
N ILE A 101 -15.03 -14.73 5.50
CA ILE A 101 -14.47 -13.59 4.76
C ILE A 101 -12.96 -13.71 4.57
N GLY A 102 -12.24 -14.30 5.55
CA GLY A 102 -10.81 -14.54 5.46
C GLY A 102 -10.05 -14.52 6.80
N GLN A 103 -8.72 -14.53 6.71
CA GLN A 103 -7.82 -14.27 7.83
C GLN A 103 -7.29 -12.82 7.80
N CYS A 104 -6.92 -12.30 8.96
CA CYS A 104 -6.22 -11.02 9.09
C CYS A 104 -4.95 -11.21 9.94
N ILE A 105 -3.76 -11.06 9.35
CA ILE A 105 -2.48 -11.21 10.06
C ILE A 105 -1.87 -9.84 10.31
N ILE A 106 -1.72 -9.49 11.59
CA ILE A 106 -1.18 -8.21 12.04
C ILE A 106 0.21 -8.45 12.63
N ILE A 107 1.26 -7.95 11.96
CA ILE A 107 2.64 -7.95 12.49
C ILE A 107 2.92 -6.59 13.09
N ASN A 108 3.22 -6.55 14.39
CA ASN A 108 3.39 -5.34 15.20
C ASN A 108 4.78 -5.29 15.83
N ASN A 109 5.74 -4.68 15.12
CA ASN A 109 7.12 -4.55 15.60
C ASN A 109 7.29 -3.19 16.29
N LYS A 110 7.46 -3.21 17.61
CA LYS A 110 7.60 -2.04 18.49
C LYS A 110 9.03 -1.85 18.96
N ASN A 111 9.69 -2.94 19.35
CA ASN A 111 11.01 -2.96 19.95
C ASN A 111 12.01 -3.55 18.95
N PHE A 112 13.24 -3.04 18.93
CA PHE A 112 14.25 -3.38 17.94
C PHE A 112 15.62 -3.59 18.60
N ASP A 113 16.41 -4.53 18.09
CA ASP A 113 17.78 -4.76 18.53
C ASP A 113 18.58 -3.46 18.38
N ARG A 114 19.37 -3.11 19.41
CA ARG A 114 20.24 -1.93 19.41
C ARG A 114 21.18 -1.86 18.17
N ARG A 115 21.53 -3.01 17.59
CA ARG A 115 22.37 -3.12 16.37
C ARG A 115 21.70 -2.60 15.09
N THR A 116 20.37 -2.53 15.04
CA THR A 116 19.62 -1.96 13.90
C THR A 116 19.69 -0.43 13.86
N GLY A 117 20.06 0.22 14.97
CA GLY A 117 19.96 1.67 15.15
C GLY A 117 18.52 2.21 15.28
N MET A 118 17.51 1.34 15.23
CA MET A 118 16.10 1.74 15.20
C MET A 118 15.53 2.08 16.58
N ASN A 119 14.65 3.08 16.60
CA ASN A 119 14.01 3.60 17.81
C ASN A 119 12.69 2.89 18.12
N GLN A 120 12.26 2.85 19.38
CA GLN A 120 11.01 2.20 19.79
C GLN A 120 9.77 2.88 19.15
N ARG A 121 8.86 2.10 18.54
CA ARG A 121 7.68 2.61 17.82
C ARG A 121 6.45 2.84 18.71
N ASN A 122 6.63 3.65 19.76
CA ASN A 122 5.55 3.95 20.70
C ASN A 122 4.26 4.47 20.02
N GLY A 123 3.11 3.93 20.44
CA GLY A 123 1.81 4.10 19.78
C GLY A 123 1.41 2.97 18.83
N THR A 124 2.33 2.12 18.36
CA THR A 124 2.00 1.01 17.41
C THR A 124 1.03 -0.02 17.98
N ASP A 125 1.00 -0.21 19.30
CA ASP A 125 0.06 -1.14 19.95
C ASP A 125 -1.39 -0.64 19.84
N VAL A 126 -1.58 0.69 19.74
CA VAL A 126 -2.90 1.32 19.49
C VAL A 126 -3.33 1.06 18.05
N ASP A 127 -2.41 1.15 17.09
CA ASP A 127 -2.65 0.81 15.69
C ASP A 127 -3.02 -0.68 15.53
N ALA A 128 -2.26 -1.57 16.19
CA ALA A 128 -2.51 -3.01 16.18
C ALA A 128 -3.85 -3.38 16.83
N ALA A 129 -4.16 -2.80 18.00
CA ALA A 129 -5.43 -3.03 18.69
C ALA A 129 -6.64 -2.50 17.90
N ASN A 130 -6.50 -1.35 17.23
CA ASN A 130 -7.54 -0.81 16.35
C ASN A 130 -7.75 -1.71 15.12
N ALA A 131 -6.67 -2.13 14.43
CA ALA A 131 -6.76 -3.04 13.29
C ALA A 131 -7.42 -4.37 13.68
N MET A 132 -6.97 -4.99 14.79
CA MET A 132 -7.54 -6.22 15.34
C MET A 132 -9.05 -6.08 15.59
N LYS A 133 -9.46 -4.99 16.25
CA LYS A 133 -10.86 -4.69 16.58
C LYS A 133 -11.72 -4.46 15.34
N VAL A 134 -11.20 -3.80 14.31
CA VAL A 134 -11.95 -3.48 13.08
C VAL A 134 -12.09 -4.71 12.18
N PHE A 135 -11.02 -5.43 11.87
CA PHE A 135 -11.10 -6.61 11.02
C PHE A 135 -11.89 -7.76 11.70
N SER A 136 -11.79 -7.92 13.03
CA SER A 136 -12.65 -8.87 13.76
C SER A 136 -14.14 -8.51 13.67
N LYS A 137 -14.50 -7.22 13.68
CA LYS A 137 -15.89 -6.75 13.49
C LYS A 137 -16.43 -6.98 12.07
N LEU A 138 -15.55 -7.12 11.08
CA LEU A 138 -15.88 -7.51 9.72
C LEU A 138 -15.91 -9.05 9.54
N GLY A 139 -15.65 -9.83 10.59
CA GLY A 139 -15.69 -11.29 10.58
C GLY A 139 -14.37 -11.98 10.18
N TYR A 140 -13.27 -11.23 10.01
CA TYR A 140 -11.96 -11.84 9.75
C TYR A 140 -11.45 -12.59 10.98
N LYS A 141 -10.82 -13.74 10.75
CA LYS A 141 -10.04 -14.48 11.75
C LYS A 141 -8.71 -13.75 11.98
N ALA A 142 -8.73 -12.74 12.85
CA ALA A 142 -7.60 -11.87 13.09
C ALA A 142 -6.59 -12.47 14.11
N LYS A 143 -5.30 -12.34 13.83
CA LYS A 143 -4.17 -12.82 14.65
C LYS A 143 -3.11 -11.71 14.76
N VAL A 144 -2.59 -11.42 15.97
CA VAL A 144 -1.53 -10.42 16.20
C VAL A 144 -0.22 -11.11 16.58
N TYR A 145 0.86 -10.73 15.91
CA TYR A 145 2.22 -11.19 16.14
C TYR A 145 3.09 -9.98 16.48
N ASN A 146 3.54 -9.89 17.75
CA ASN A 146 4.33 -8.75 18.23
C ASN A 146 5.83 -9.03 18.14
N ASP A 147 6.62 -7.99 17.89
CA ASP A 147 8.10 -8.00 17.97
C ASP A 147 8.76 -9.23 17.30
N GLN A 148 8.43 -9.44 16.03
CA GLN A 148 8.92 -10.56 15.23
C GLN A 148 10.28 -10.27 14.58
N THR A 149 11.23 -11.21 14.70
CA THR A 149 12.47 -11.19 13.89
C THR A 149 12.15 -11.37 12.41
N VAL A 150 13.10 -11.03 11.53
CA VAL A 150 12.99 -11.27 10.08
C VAL A 150 12.60 -12.72 9.77
N GLU A 151 13.23 -13.69 10.44
CA GLU A 151 12.94 -15.10 10.21
C GLU A 151 11.57 -15.52 10.77
N GLN A 152 11.15 -14.99 11.92
CA GLN A 152 9.79 -15.21 12.45
C GLN A 152 8.72 -14.64 11.51
N MET A 153 8.93 -13.44 10.95
CA MET A 153 8.01 -12.86 9.97
C MET A 153 7.88 -13.73 8.71
N LYS A 154 8.98 -14.27 8.19
CA LYS A 154 8.94 -15.25 7.08
C LYS A 154 8.12 -16.48 7.47
N GLN A 155 8.36 -17.05 8.65
CA GLN A 155 7.68 -18.26 9.11
C GLN A 155 6.17 -18.05 9.29
N VAL A 156 5.75 -16.93 9.89
CA VAL A 156 4.33 -16.57 10.06
C VAL A 156 3.63 -16.43 8.70
N LEU A 157 4.20 -15.66 7.77
CA LEU A 157 3.57 -15.45 6.47
C LEU A 157 3.67 -16.66 5.53
N MET A 158 4.75 -17.44 5.60
CA MET A 158 4.90 -18.69 4.85
C MET A 158 3.99 -19.80 5.38
N ALA A 159 3.70 -19.85 6.68
CA ALA A 159 2.68 -20.74 7.22
C ALA A 159 1.31 -20.33 6.67
N ALA A 160 0.95 -19.06 6.80
CA ALA A 160 -0.32 -18.51 6.32
C ALA A 160 -0.53 -18.69 4.80
N SER A 161 0.51 -18.52 3.97
CA SER A 161 0.41 -18.72 2.52
C SER A 161 0.31 -20.20 2.11
N LYS A 162 0.53 -21.13 3.04
CA LYS A 162 0.37 -22.59 2.87
C LYS A 162 -0.93 -23.14 3.50
N GLU A 163 -1.70 -22.32 4.24
CA GLU A 163 -3.04 -22.69 4.70
C GLU A 163 -4.00 -22.81 3.51
N ASP A 164 -5.05 -23.64 3.62
CA ASP A 164 -6.09 -23.72 2.58
C ASP A 164 -7.12 -22.58 2.73
N HIS A 165 -7.03 -21.61 1.82
CA HIS A 165 -7.96 -20.49 1.73
C HIS A 165 -9.17 -20.77 0.83
N SER A 166 -9.41 -22.01 0.39
CA SER A 166 -10.54 -22.34 -0.50
C SER A 166 -11.89 -21.86 0.05
N CYS A 167 -12.10 -22.01 1.37
CA CYS A 167 -13.29 -21.55 2.10
C CYS A 167 -13.23 -20.07 2.59
N SER A 168 -12.20 -19.32 2.22
CA SER A 168 -12.05 -17.88 2.50
C SER A 168 -12.41 -17.05 1.27
N ALA A 169 -13.13 -15.94 1.42
CA ALA A 169 -13.37 -14.98 0.33
C ALA A 169 -12.12 -14.16 -0.03
N SER A 170 -11.29 -13.82 0.97
CA SER A 170 -10.18 -12.88 0.85
C SER A 170 -9.06 -13.17 1.87
N PHE A 171 -7.97 -12.41 1.80
CA PHE A 171 -6.90 -12.40 2.81
C PHE A 171 -6.49 -10.96 3.15
N VAL A 172 -6.23 -10.69 4.43
CA VAL A 172 -5.72 -9.40 4.93
C VAL A 172 -4.39 -9.59 5.65
N CYS A 173 -3.44 -8.70 5.41
CA CYS A 173 -2.25 -8.54 6.23
C CYS A 173 -2.03 -7.06 6.59
N VAL A 174 -1.64 -6.79 7.84
CA VAL A 174 -1.34 -5.47 8.37
C VAL A 174 0.09 -5.49 8.90
N LEU A 175 0.94 -4.64 8.36
CA LEU A 175 2.38 -4.64 8.59
C LEU A 175 2.81 -3.33 9.25
N LEU A 176 3.07 -3.37 10.57
CA LEU A 176 3.39 -2.21 11.40
C LEU A 176 4.85 -2.29 11.87
N SER A 177 5.78 -1.63 11.18
CA SER A 177 7.21 -1.59 11.57
C SER A 177 7.90 -0.30 11.13
N HIS A 178 9.23 -0.24 11.27
CA HIS A 178 10.06 0.64 10.44
C HIS A 178 10.19 0.04 9.04
N GLY A 179 10.58 0.88 8.11
CA GLY A 179 10.86 0.53 6.73
C GLY A 179 11.64 1.65 6.08
N ASP A 180 12.09 1.37 4.87
CA ASP A 180 12.75 2.30 3.97
C ASP A 180 12.29 1.94 2.55
N GLU A 181 12.89 2.49 1.50
CA GLU A 181 12.52 2.11 0.14
C GLU A 181 12.64 0.59 -0.09
N GLY A 182 11.54 -0.06 -0.47
CA GLY A 182 11.45 -1.50 -0.72
C GLY A 182 11.56 -2.44 0.49
N VAL A 183 11.95 -1.97 1.67
CA VAL A 183 12.30 -2.82 2.83
C VAL A 183 11.42 -2.61 4.06
N PHE A 184 11.24 -3.69 4.82
CA PHE A 184 10.47 -3.74 6.07
C PHE A 184 11.33 -4.33 7.19
N PHE A 185 11.26 -3.78 8.40
CA PHE A 185 12.10 -4.22 9.52
C PHE A 185 11.43 -5.32 10.36
N GLY A 186 12.16 -6.41 10.57
CA GLY A 186 12.00 -7.25 11.76
C GLY A 186 12.59 -6.53 12.98
N THR A 187 12.48 -7.12 14.15
CA THR A 187 13.16 -6.59 15.36
C THR A 187 14.67 -6.57 15.22
N ASP A 188 15.23 -7.45 14.41
CA ASP A 188 16.64 -7.84 14.41
C ASP A 188 17.40 -7.41 13.13
N GLY A 189 16.67 -6.98 12.09
CA GLY A 189 17.20 -6.60 10.78
C GLY A 189 16.08 -6.21 9.80
N SER A 190 16.42 -6.05 8.52
CA SER A 190 15.46 -5.74 7.44
C SER A 190 15.29 -6.91 6.47
N ILE A 191 14.16 -6.90 5.75
CA ILE A 191 13.85 -7.80 4.63
C ILE A 191 13.14 -7.02 3.53
N GLU A 192 13.29 -7.42 2.27
CA GLU A 192 12.47 -6.93 1.17
C GLU A 192 10.98 -7.16 1.46
N LEU A 193 10.17 -6.10 1.38
CA LEU A 193 8.73 -6.22 1.50
C LEU A 193 8.16 -7.12 0.37
N LYS A 194 8.75 -7.04 -0.83
CA LYS A 194 8.41 -7.90 -1.98
C LYS A 194 8.57 -9.38 -1.68
N TYR A 195 9.57 -9.79 -0.87
CA TYR A 195 9.68 -11.19 -0.44
C TYR A 195 8.43 -11.60 0.34
N LEU A 196 8.05 -10.84 1.37
CA LEU A 196 6.93 -11.13 2.26
C LEU A 196 5.59 -11.20 1.51
N THR A 197 5.34 -10.28 0.57
CA THR A 197 4.08 -10.25 -0.20
C THR A 197 4.06 -11.32 -1.30
N SER A 198 5.20 -11.63 -1.91
CA SER A 198 5.31 -12.63 -2.99
C SER A 198 4.88 -14.04 -2.60
N LEU A 199 4.86 -14.36 -1.29
CA LEU A 199 4.36 -15.63 -0.75
C LEU A 199 2.89 -15.91 -1.13
N PHE A 200 2.08 -14.87 -1.34
CA PHE A 200 0.64 -14.96 -1.60
C PHE A 200 0.27 -14.84 -3.09
N ARG A 201 1.26 -14.80 -3.99
CA ARG A 201 1.03 -14.78 -5.44
C ARG A 201 0.34 -16.05 -5.95
N GLY A 202 -0.33 -15.96 -7.10
CA GLY A 202 -1.10 -17.07 -7.66
C GLY A 202 -0.29 -18.35 -7.97
N ASP A 203 1.02 -18.20 -8.24
CA ASP A 203 1.97 -19.31 -8.44
C ASP A 203 2.38 -20.01 -7.13
N ARG A 204 2.11 -19.42 -5.96
CA ARG A 204 2.54 -19.92 -4.65
C ARG A 204 1.40 -20.20 -3.67
N CYS A 205 0.32 -19.42 -3.71
CA CYS A 205 -0.86 -19.57 -2.86
C CYS A 205 -2.12 -19.77 -3.73
N ARG A 206 -2.22 -20.95 -4.35
CA ARG A 206 -3.26 -21.26 -5.36
C ARG A 206 -4.70 -21.10 -4.85
N SER A 207 -4.94 -21.27 -3.55
CA SER A 207 -6.25 -21.11 -2.89
C SER A 207 -6.71 -19.65 -2.74
N LEU A 208 -5.85 -18.67 -3.07
CA LEU A 208 -6.13 -17.22 -3.13
C LEU A 208 -6.07 -16.63 -4.57
N VAL A 209 -6.10 -17.46 -5.61
CA VAL A 209 -6.26 -16.99 -7.00
C VAL A 209 -7.70 -16.49 -7.22
N GLY A 210 -7.88 -15.32 -7.85
CA GLY A 210 -9.21 -14.72 -8.07
C GLY A 210 -9.84 -14.12 -6.81
N LYS A 211 -9.06 -13.94 -5.75
CA LYS A 211 -9.52 -13.49 -4.42
C LYS A 211 -8.67 -12.32 -3.92
N PRO A 212 -9.26 -11.27 -3.33
CA PRO A 212 -8.53 -10.07 -2.93
C PRO A 212 -7.56 -10.35 -1.77
N LYS A 213 -6.33 -9.85 -1.93
CA LYS A 213 -5.17 -10.00 -1.05
C LYS A 213 -4.71 -8.61 -0.61
N LEU A 214 -5.21 -8.18 0.55
CA LEU A 214 -5.16 -6.78 1.01
C LEU A 214 -4.02 -6.59 2.01
N PHE A 215 -3.07 -5.71 1.70
CA PHE A 215 -1.88 -5.43 2.51
C PHE A 215 -1.86 -3.96 2.94
N PHE A 216 -2.00 -3.73 4.25
CA PHE A 216 -1.97 -2.39 4.85
C PHE A 216 -0.62 -2.18 5.55
N ILE A 217 0.24 -1.30 5.01
CA ILE A 217 1.65 -1.21 5.35
C ILE A 217 1.95 0.14 6.02
N GLN A 218 2.19 0.13 7.33
CA GLN A 218 2.57 1.29 8.13
C GLN A 218 4.07 1.27 8.42
N ALA A 219 4.84 1.80 7.47
CA ALA A 219 6.28 1.95 7.48
C ALA A 219 6.70 3.27 6.79
N CYS A 220 7.96 3.69 6.91
CA CYS A 220 8.51 4.74 6.03
C CYS A 220 8.93 4.12 4.69
N ARG A 221 9.10 4.94 3.64
CA ARG A 221 9.51 4.49 2.30
C ARG A 221 10.69 5.29 1.73
N GLY A 222 11.45 5.95 2.60
CA GLY A 222 12.56 6.84 2.30
C GLY A 222 12.76 7.88 3.41
N THR A 223 13.60 8.88 3.15
CA THR A 223 13.94 9.97 4.09
C THR A 223 13.54 11.37 3.62
N ASP A 224 12.76 11.48 2.55
CA ASP A 224 12.31 12.76 2.03
C ASP A 224 11.10 13.30 2.80
N LEU A 225 10.92 14.63 2.74
CA LEU A 225 9.82 15.34 3.38
C LEU A 225 8.86 15.85 2.30
N ASP A 226 7.60 15.43 2.39
CA ASP A 226 6.59 15.71 1.38
C ASP A 226 6.33 17.22 1.23
N ALA A 227 6.38 17.67 -0.03
CA ALA A 227 6.12 19.04 -0.47
C ALA A 227 4.95 19.13 -1.48
N GLY A 228 4.44 17.99 -1.98
CA GLY A 228 3.29 17.88 -2.88
C GLY A 228 3.50 18.34 -4.34
N ILE A 229 3.44 17.40 -5.30
CA ILE A 229 3.26 17.66 -6.74
C ILE A 229 2.52 16.47 -7.42
N GLU A 230 1.96 16.66 -8.61
CA GLU A 230 1.01 15.75 -9.27
C GLU A 230 1.63 14.84 -10.37
N THR A 231 0.86 13.85 -10.85
CA THR A 231 1.29 12.75 -11.76
C THR A 231 0.14 12.17 -12.59
N ASP A 232 0.42 11.67 -13.81
CA ASP A 232 -0.53 10.95 -14.71
C ASP A 232 -0.07 9.51 -15.06
N SER A 233 -0.93 8.71 -15.73
CA SER A 233 -0.91 7.23 -15.76
C SER A 233 -1.06 6.55 -17.16
N GLY A 234 -1.08 5.20 -17.23
CA GLY A 234 -1.34 4.40 -18.44
C GLY A 234 -1.47 2.86 -18.21
N GLU A 235 -2.20 2.15 -19.08
CA GLU A 235 -2.72 0.75 -18.96
C GLU A 235 -2.79 0.07 -20.37
N ASP A 236 -2.99 -1.23 -20.62
CA ASP A 236 -2.87 -2.56 -19.94
C ASP A 236 -2.95 -3.66 -21.06
N THR A 237 -2.73 -4.97 -20.78
CA THR A 237 -3.50 -6.09 -21.41
C THR A 237 -3.26 -7.45 -20.74
N THR A 238 -4.25 -8.37 -20.78
CA THR A 238 -4.37 -9.48 -19.82
C THR A 238 -4.03 -10.90 -20.32
N LYS A 239 -3.01 -11.51 -19.70
CA LYS A 239 -3.18 -12.79 -18.98
C LYS A 239 -3.35 -12.43 -17.51
N ILE A 240 -4.12 -13.17 -16.70
CA ILE A 240 -4.22 -12.89 -15.25
C ILE A 240 -2.80 -12.88 -14.65
N PRO A 241 -2.28 -11.75 -14.17
CA PRO A 241 -0.91 -11.71 -13.65
C PRO A 241 -0.78 -12.55 -12.37
N VAL A 242 0.41 -13.09 -12.14
CA VAL A 242 0.74 -13.79 -10.88
C VAL A 242 0.58 -12.90 -9.64
N GLU A 243 0.55 -11.57 -9.82
CA GLU A 243 0.36 -10.54 -8.79
C GLU A 243 -1.04 -9.89 -8.87
N ALA A 244 -2.02 -10.57 -9.50
CA ALA A 244 -3.43 -10.13 -9.57
C ALA A 244 -4.19 -10.25 -8.23
N ASP A 245 -5.24 -9.45 -8.12
CA ASP A 245 -6.09 -9.31 -6.94
C ASP A 245 -5.33 -8.90 -5.67
N PHE A 246 -4.20 -8.19 -5.80
CA PHE A 246 -3.52 -7.55 -4.68
C PHE A 246 -3.96 -6.10 -4.53
N LEU A 247 -3.98 -5.62 -3.29
CA LEU A 247 -4.01 -4.18 -2.99
C LEU A 247 -2.96 -3.87 -1.92
N TYR A 248 -2.06 -2.94 -2.22
CA TYR A 248 -1.05 -2.43 -1.30
C TYR A 248 -1.42 -1.01 -0.87
N ALA A 249 -1.90 -0.85 0.37
CA ALA A 249 -2.18 0.43 0.98
C ALA A 249 -1.01 0.82 1.90
N PHE A 250 -0.08 1.61 1.35
CA PHE A 250 1.05 2.16 2.09
C PHE A 250 0.62 3.43 2.85
N SER A 251 1.10 3.57 4.08
CA SER A 251 0.82 4.74 4.92
C SER A 251 1.35 6.06 4.35
N THR A 252 2.34 6.00 3.46
CA THR A 252 2.97 7.16 2.82
C THR A 252 3.41 6.83 1.38
N ALA A 253 3.61 7.84 0.55
CA ALA A 253 4.14 7.70 -0.80
C ALA A 253 5.63 7.29 -0.83
N PRO A 254 6.15 6.76 -1.96
CA PRO A 254 7.58 6.42 -2.10
C PRO A 254 8.49 7.62 -1.76
N GLY A 255 9.68 7.37 -1.20
CA GLY A 255 10.61 8.41 -0.75
C GLY A 255 10.28 9.01 0.62
N TYR A 256 9.02 9.01 1.07
CA TYR A 256 8.60 9.85 2.19
C TYR A 256 8.54 9.16 3.58
N TYR A 257 8.61 10.00 4.62
CA TYR A 257 8.33 9.62 6.00
C TYR A 257 6.85 9.26 6.25
N SER A 258 6.58 8.53 7.34
CA SER A 258 5.22 8.28 7.82
C SER A 258 5.09 8.57 9.33
N TRP A 259 4.11 9.38 9.70
CA TRP A 259 4.01 10.05 11.00
C TRP A 259 3.19 9.26 12.03
N ARG A 260 3.63 9.32 13.30
CA ARG A 260 2.99 8.60 14.41
C ARG A 260 2.97 9.43 15.69
N ASN A 261 1.78 9.52 16.29
CA ASN A 261 1.60 10.01 17.64
C ASN A 261 1.87 8.89 18.64
N THR A 262 2.61 9.18 19.71
CA THR A 262 3.02 8.18 20.71
C THR A 262 1.87 7.68 21.59
N MET A 263 0.76 8.42 21.66
CA MET A 263 -0.42 8.10 22.49
C MET A 263 -1.61 7.56 21.70
N THR A 264 -1.81 8.00 20.45
CA THR A 264 -2.99 7.64 19.65
C THR A 264 -2.72 6.77 18.42
N GLY A 265 -1.44 6.53 18.08
CA GLY A 265 -1.04 5.73 16.92
C GLY A 265 -0.65 6.56 15.70
N SER A 266 -0.54 5.91 14.55
CA SER A 266 -0.20 6.53 13.26
C SER A 266 -1.40 7.16 12.58
N TRP A 267 -1.19 8.26 11.84
CA TRP A 267 -2.29 9.00 11.21
C TRP A 267 -3.04 8.14 10.20
N PHE A 268 -2.30 7.32 9.44
CA PHE A 268 -2.84 6.36 8.50
C PHE A 268 -3.67 5.28 9.19
N MET A 269 -3.14 4.56 10.19
CA MET A 269 -3.89 3.47 10.82
C MET A 269 -5.11 3.95 11.61
N GLN A 270 -5.04 5.12 12.26
CA GLN A 270 -6.21 5.78 12.85
C GLN A 270 -7.29 6.06 11.79
N SER A 271 -6.88 6.66 10.66
CA SER A 271 -7.81 7.02 9.57
C SER A 271 -8.40 5.80 8.88
N LEU A 272 -7.59 4.78 8.59
CA LEU A 272 -7.99 3.49 8.03
C LEU A 272 -9.02 2.79 8.93
N CYS A 273 -8.73 2.68 10.23
CA CYS A 273 -9.64 2.04 11.18
C CYS A 273 -10.94 2.85 11.37
N ASP A 274 -10.89 4.18 11.35
CA ASP A 274 -12.07 5.06 11.42
C ASP A 274 -12.96 4.94 10.18
N MET A 275 -12.38 5.02 8.97
CA MET A 275 -13.12 4.93 7.71
C MET A 275 -13.71 3.53 7.48
N ILE A 276 -12.96 2.46 7.76
CA ILE A 276 -13.51 1.09 7.69
C ILE A 276 -14.58 0.86 8.76
N SER A 277 -14.42 1.40 9.99
CA SER A 277 -15.44 1.27 11.04
C SER A 277 -16.76 1.95 10.69
N LYS A 278 -16.71 3.06 9.96
CA LYS A 278 -17.88 3.84 9.54
C LYS A 278 -18.52 3.29 8.27
N TYR A 279 -17.73 3.01 7.25
CA TYR A 279 -18.22 2.80 5.88
C TYR A 279 -17.96 1.39 5.32
N GLY A 280 -17.30 0.50 6.06
CA GLY A 280 -16.96 -0.86 5.60
C GLY A 280 -18.13 -1.77 5.26
N LYS A 281 -19.37 -1.37 5.60
CA LYS A 281 -20.63 -2.07 5.24
C LYS A 281 -21.42 -1.39 4.12
N GLU A 282 -20.96 -0.24 3.65
CA GLU A 282 -21.71 0.68 2.77
C GLU A 282 -20.95 0.95 1.47
N LEU A 283 -19.62 0.95 1.52
CA LEU A 283 -18.76 1.37 0.42
C LEU A 283 -17.78 0.27 -0.01
N GLU A 284 -17.41 0.36 -1.27
CA GLU A 284 -16.30 -0.35 -1.88
C GLU A 284 -14.95 0.14 -1.28
N LEU A 285 -13.95 -0.74 -1.24
CA LEU A 285 -12.67 -0.55 -0.56
C LEU A 285 -11.86 0.65 -1.11
N GLN A 286 -11.76 0.84 -2.43
CA GLN A 286 -11.06 1.99 -3.00
C GLN A 286 -11.77 3.30 -2.63
N HIS A 287 -13.10 3.35 -2.61
CA HIS A 287 -13.84 4.50 -2.09
C HIS A 287 -13.54 4.78 -0.60
N ILE A 288 -13.37 3.73 0.22
CA ILE A 288 -12.93 3.86 1.61
C ILE A 288 -11.50 4.41 1.66
N MET A 289 -10.58 3.90 0.83
CA MET A 289 -9.19 4.36 0.77
C MET A 289 -9.06 5.82 0.32
N THR A 290 -9.88 6.28 -0.63
CA THR A 290 -9.93 7.71 -1.02
C THR A 290 -10.34 8.60 0.17
N ARG A 291 -11.27 8.14 1.01
CA ARG A 291 -11.61 8.84 2.27
C ARG A 291 -10.49 8.79 3.31
N VAL A 292 -9.71 7.70 3.36
CA VAL A 292 -8.47 7.63 4.19
C VAL A 292 -7.45 8.65 3.69
N ASN A 293 -7.24 8.77 2.38
CA ASN A 293 -6.31 9.75 1.80
C ASN A 293 -6.72 11.20 2.12
N HIS A 294 -7.97 11.57 1.85
CA HIS A 294 -8.51 12.87 2.21
C HIS A 294 -8.33 13.15 3.72
N LYS A 295 -8.67 12.17 4.57
CA LYS A 295 -8.56 12.31 6.02
C LYS A 295 -7.12 12.53 6.48
N VAL A 296 -6.16 11.76 5.98
CA VAL A 296 -4.73 11.90 6.35
C VAL A 296 -4.15 13.23 5.84
N ALA A 297 -4.49 13.65 4.63
CA ALA A 297 -3.99 14.90 4.05
C ALA A 297 -4.59 16.16 4.72
N VAL A 298 -5.88 16.15 5.07
CA VAL A 298 -6.61 17.33 5.55
C VAL A 298 -6.64 17.43 7.08
N GLU A 299 -6.93 16.34 7.82
CA GLU A 299 -7.10 16.41 9.28
C GLU A 299 -5.77 16.39 10.08
N PHE A 300 -4.63 16.08 9.44
CA PHE A 300 -3.36 15.91 10.13
C PHE A 300 -2.25 16.84 9.64
N GLU A 301 -1.40 17.24 10.57
CA GLU A 301 -0.21 18.06 10.36
C GLU A 301 0.78 17.79 11.50
N SER A 302 2.08 17.85 11.23
CA SER A 302 3.09 17.60 12.26
C SER A 302 3.27 18.82 13.18
N VAL A 303 3.41 18.55 14.47
CA VAL A 303 3.78 19.55 15.48
C VAL A 303 5.03 19.06 16.20
N SER A 304 6.15 19.76 16.00
CA SER A 304 7.49 19.37 16.43
C SER A 304 8.37 20.57 16.77
N ASN A 305 9.07 20.49 17.89
CA ASN A 305 10.09 21.49 18.25
C ASN A 305 11.43 21.28 17.50
N SER A 306 11.53 20.23 16.67
CA SER A 306 12.74 19.94 15.89
C SER A 306 12.68 20.64 14.52
N PRO A 307 13.69 21.46 14.16
CA PRO A 307 13.76 22.12 12.85
C PRO A 307 13.58 21.14 11.70
N GLY A 308 12.81 21.54 10.68
CA GLY A 308 12.50 20.71 9.52
C GLY A 308 11.34 19.70 9.70
N PHE A 309 10.87 19.48 10.93
CA PHE A 309 9.82 18.47 11.23
C PHE A 309 8.49 19.06 11.73
N ASP A 310 8.34 20.38 11.75
CA ASP A 310 7.10 21.09 12.05
C ASP A 310 6.31 21.39 10.76
N ALA A 311 4.99 21.54 10.86
CA ALA A 311 4.08 21.87 9.75
C ALA A 311 4.20 20.95 8.51
N LYS A 312 4.38 19.64 8.71
CA LYS A 312 4.49 18.64 7.64
C LYS A 312 3.21 17.84 7.44
N LYS A 313 2.99 17.46 6.17
CA LYS A 313 1.83 16.69 5.70
C LYS A 313 2.22 15.23 5.45
N GLN A 314 1.24 14.44 5.02
CA GLN A 314 1.40 13.05 4.61
C GLN A 314 0.27 12.69 3.64
N ILE A 315 0.56 11.94 2.58
CA ILE A 315 -0.44 11.31 1.72
C ILE A 315 -0.19 9.79 1.66
N PRO A 316 -1.17 8.93 1.99
CA PRO A 316 -1.04 7.49 1.80
C PRO A 316 -1.08 7.12 0.32
N CYS A 317 -0.36 6.06 -0.04
CA CYS A 317 -0.22 5.58 -1.41
C CYS A 317 -0.91 4.23 -1.55
N ILE A 318 -1.90 4.14 -2.44
CA ILE A 318 -2.59 2.90 -2.76
C ILE A 318 -2.16 2.43 -4.14
N VAL A 319 -1.68 1.19 -4.21
CA VAL A 319 -1.39 0.49 -5.46
C VAL A 319 -2.37 -0.68 -5.55
N SER A 320 -3.27 -0.62 -6.52
CA SER A 320 -4.35 -1.59 -6.69
C SER A 320 -4.13 -2.42 -7.96
N MET A 321 -4.14 -3.74 -7.82
CA MET A 321 -4.25 -4.70 -8.92
C MET A 321 -5.48 -5.59 -8.70
N LEU A 322 -6.50 -5.03 -8.02
CA LEU A 322 -7.82 -5.63 -7.90
C LEU A 322 -8.50 -5.59 -9.26
N THR A 323 -8.96 -6.75 -9.73
CA THR A 323 -9.69 -6.88 -10.99
C THR A 323 -11.19 -6.60 -10.85
N LYS A 324 -11.64 -6.34 -9.61
CA LYS A 324 -13.04 -6.19 -9.19
C LYS A 324 -13.17 -5.29 -7.96
N GLU A 325 -14.34 -4.70 -7.79
CA GLU A 325 -14.81 -4.01 -6.59
C GLU A 325 -14.74 -4.94 -5.37
N MET A 326 -14.16 -4.45 -4.26
CA MET A 326 -14.08 -5.18 -3.00
C MET A 326 -14.98 -4.54 -1.93
N TYR A 327 -15.85 -5.34 -1.33
CA TYR A 327 -16.71 -4.95 -0.21
C TYR A 327 -16.44 -5.88 0.98
N PHE A 328 -16.74 -5.46 2.22
CA PHE A 328 -16.62 -6.33 3.40
C PHE A 328 -17.95 -6.94 3.86
N THR A 329 -19.05 -6.66 3.17
CA THR A 329 -20.36 -7.28 3.36
C THR A 329 -20.94 -7.73 2.02
N PRO A 330 -21.71 -8.85 1.97
CA PRO A 330 -22.48 -9.26 0.80
C PRO A 330 -23.37 -8.14 0.23
#